data_AF-A0A7H8PJJ8-F1
#
_entry.id   AF-A0A7H8PJJ8-F1
#
_cell.length_a   1.000
_cell.length_b   1.000
_cell.length_c   1.000
_cell.angle_alpha   90.00
_cell.angle_beta   90.00
_cell.angle_gamma   90.00
#
_symmetry.space_group_name_H-M   'P 1'
#
loop_
_entity.id
_entity.type
_entity.pdbx_description
1 polymer ?
#
loop_
_entity_poly.entity_id
_entity_poly.type
_entity_poly.pdbx_seq_one_letter_code
_entity_poly.pdbx_strand_id
1 'polypeptide(L)'
;MRTSIFVFLAVVICGCAIELPPTTDNINKIFESKDFTFAFINSEGNEKSLSFVNDYLVYKSEAPTYRREVTYQEVVLINRFIQELLDDHQNDITSDKSAYYKVYNTAYKIRMYPKQLGEERFMELLSFLKLVD
;
A
#
# COMPACT_ATOMS: atom_id res chain seq x y z
N MET A 1 -29.77 -24.94 -39.68
CA MET A 1 -28.48 -25.29 -39.03
C MET A 1 -27.91 -23.98 -38.52
N ARG A 2 -27.96 -23.58 -37.24
CA ARG A 2 -27.75 -24.26 -35.94
C ARG A 2 -26.30 -24.73 -35.75
N THR A 3 -25.40 -23.78 -35.46
CA THR A 3 -24.15 -23.93 -34.67
C THR A 3 -23.52 -22.53 -34.57
N SER A 4 -23.80 -21.74 -33.54
CA SER A 4 -23.10 -21.74 -32.24
C SER A 4 -21.59 -21.57 -32.39
N ILE A 5 -21.14 -20.40 -32.86
CA ILE A 5 -19.74 -19.99 -32.75
C ILE A 5 -19.55 -19.33 -31.40
N PHE A 6 -19.06 -20.15 -30.47
CA PHE A 6 -18.13 -19.83 -29.39
C PHE A 6 -18.16 -18.39 -28.88
N VAL A 7 -18.91 -18.24 -27.79
CA VAL A 7 -18.64 -17.36 -26.66
C VAL A 7 -17.19 -17.62 -26.19
N PHE A 8 -16.22 -17.03 -26.88
CA PHE A 8 -14.84 -16.99 -26.43
C PHE A 8 -14.71 -15.80 -25.49
N LEU A 9 -15.17 -16.02 -24.26
CA LEU A 9 -14.45 -15.69 -23.04
C LEU A 9 -13.46 -14.52 -23.14
N ALA A 10 -13.93 -13.34 -23.54
CA ALA A 10 -13.26 -12.07 -23.28
C ALA A 10 -13.64 -11.63 -21.87
N VAL A 11 -13.35 -12.49 -20.89
CA VAL A 11 -13.23 -12.07 -19.49
C VAL A 11 -11.96 -11.24 -19.46
N VAL A 12 -12.12 -9.95 -19.76
CA VAL A 12 -11.14 -8.93 -19.43
C VAL A 12 -10.96 -9.03 -17.93
N ILE A 13 -9.88 -9.70 -17.53
CA ILE A 13 -9.46 -9.81 -16.14
C ILE A 13 -9.01 -8.40 -15.77
N CYS A 14 -9.96 -7.54 -15.42
CA CYS A 14 -9.69 -6.30 -14.70
C CYS A 14 -9.09 -6.71 -13.36
N GLY A 15 -7.77 -6.90 -13.34
CA GLY A 15 -6.99 -7.18 -12.14
C GLY A 15 -6.91 -5.93 -11.26
N CYS A 16 -8.05 -5.48 -10.74
CA CYS A 16 -8.07 -4.59 -9.60
C CYS A 16 -7.86 -5.45 -8.36
N ALA A 17 -6.79 -5.18 -7.60
CA ALA A 17 -6.57 -5.82 -6.30
C ALA A 17 -7.82 -5.68 -5.43
N ILE A 18 -8.18 -6.76 -4.72
CA ILE A 18 -9.39 -6.82 -3.90
C ILE A 18 -9.21 -5.87 -2.72
N GLU A 19 -10.18 -4.98 -2.51
CA GLU A 19 -10.20 -4.10 -1.35
C GLU A 19 -10.62 -4.88 -0.11
N LEU A 20 -9.78 -4.89 0.91
CA LEU A 20 -10.04 -5.55 2.19
C LEU A 20 -10.25 -4.51 3.30
N PRO A 21 -11.09 -4.80 4.30
CA PRO A 21 -11.20 -3.98 5.50
C PRO A 21 -9.86 -3.86 6.24
N PRO A 22 -9.55 -2.68 6.83
CA PRO A 22 -8.35 -2.46 7.61
C PRO A 22 -8.45 -3.22 8.93
N THR A 23 -7.85 -4.41 8.94
CA THR A 23 -7.76 -5.29 10.12
C THR A 23 -6.38 -5.93 10.11
N THR A 24 -5.88 -6.30 11.29
CA THR A 24 -4.55 -6.94 11.42
C THR A 24 -4.45 -8.20 10.57
N ASP A 25 -5.48 -9.05 10.57
CA ASP A 25 -5.52 -10.28 9.77
C ASP A 25 -5.40 -10.00 8.26
N ASN A 26 -6.08 -8.96 7.76
CA ASN A 26 -5.99 -8.62 6.34
C ASN A 26 -4.65 -7.98 5.97
N ILE A 27 -4.04 -7.20 6.87
CA ILE A 27 -2.68 -6.67 6.66
C ILE A 27 -1.67 -7.83 6.60
N ASN A 28 -1.80 -8.81 7.49
CA ASN A 28 -0.92 -9.98 7.51
C ASN A 28 -0.99 -10.78 6.20
N LYS A 29 -2.17 -10.92 5.59
CA LYS A 29 -2.32 -11.54 4.25
C LYS A 29 -1.50 -10.82 3.17
N ILE A 30 -1.33 -9.49 3.28
CA ILE A 30 -0.48 -8.74 2.35
C ILE A 30 0.99 -8.98 2.67
N PHE A 31 1.38 -9.01 3.95
CA PHE A 31 2.78 -9.21 4.33
C PHE A 31 3.30 -10.63 4.07
N GLU A 32 2.42 -11.63 4.07
CA GLU A 32 2.75 -13.01 3.69
C GLU A 32 3.33 -13.13 2.28
N SER A 33 3.00 -12.21 1.35
CA SER A 33 3.58 -12.23 0.01
C SER A 33 5.04 -11.82 -0.01
N LYS A 34 5.54 -11.14 1.04
CA LYS A 34 6.87 -10.49 1.12
C LYS A 34 7.16 -9.42 0.06
N ASP A 35 6.33 -9.38 -0.99
CA ASP A 35 6.29 -8.38 -2.02
C ASP A 35 5.02 -7.53 -1.86
N PHE A 36 5.16 -6.33 -1.30
CA PHE A 36 4.05 -5.41 -1.06
C PHE A 36 4.51 -3.96 -1.15
N THR A 37 3.55 -3.06 -1.31
CA THR A 37 3.78 -1.62 -1.33
C THR A 37 2.97 -0.96 -0.24
N PHE A 38 3.62 -0.05 0.49
CA PHE A 38 3.01 0.87 1.41
C PHE A 38 3.08 2.29 0.83
N ALA A 39 1.97 3.01 0.81
CA ALA A 39 1.88 4.30 0.14
C ALA A 39 1.08 5.30 0.97
N PHE A 40 1.45 6.57 0.85
CA PHE A 40 0.63 7.70 1.23
C PHE A 40 0.03 8.32 -0.04
N ILE A 41 -1.28 8.55 -0.03
CA ILE A 41 -2.02 9.23 -1.07
C ILE A 41 -2.53 10.54 -0.48
N ASN A 42 -2.14 11.68 -1.07
CA ASN A 42 -2.62 12.99 -0.63
C ASN A 42 -4.05 13.26 -1.12
N SER A 43 -4.67 14.38 -0.69
CA SER A 43 -6.03 14.75 -1.10
C SER A 43 -6.18 15.08 -2.60
N GLU A 44 -5.07 15.29 -3.30
CA GLU A 44 -5.02 15.54 -4.75
C GLU A 44 -4.85 14.23 -5.55
N GLY A 45 -4.61 13.10 -4.87
CA GLY A 45 -4.37 11.80 -5.49
C GLY A 45 -2.90 11.50 -5.80
N ASN A 46 -1.97 12.38 -5.44
CA ASN A 46 -0.53 12.13 -5.61
C ASN A 46 -0.09 11.04 -4.64
N GLU A 47 0.74 10.11 -5.13
CA GLU A 47 1.19 8.96 -4.38
C GLU A 47 2.70 9.06 -4.08
N LYS A 48 3.05 8.83 -2.81
CA LYS A 48 4.43 8.51 -2.40
C LYS A 48 4.43 7.09 -1.85
N SER A 49 5.31 6.25 -2.36
CA SER A 49 5.24 4.82 -2.05
C SER A 49 6.60 4.19 -1.75
N LEU A 50 6.54 3.23 -0.84
CA LEU A 50 7.62 2.42 -0.34
C LEU A 50 7.30 0.96 -0.65
N SER A 51 7.99 0.37 -1.61
CA SER A 51 7.78 -1.02 -2.02
C SER A 51 8.85 -1.94 -1.44
N PHE A 52 8.42 -3.09 -0.96
CA PHE A 52 9.24 -4.21 -0.53
C PHE A 52 9.16 -5.23 -1.65
N VAL A 53 10.29 -5.48 -2.30
CA VAL A 53 10.34 -6.43 -3.43
C VAL A 53 11.67 -7.17 -3.38
N ASN A 54 11.64 -8.49 -3.25
CA ASN A 54 12.85 -9.34 -3.23
C ASN A 54 13.92 -8.85 -2.22
N ASP A 55 13.54 -8.53 -1.00
CA ASP A 55 14.43 -7.98 0.06
C ASP A 55 15.02 -6.59 -0.25
N TYR A 56 14.48 -5.87 -1.24
CA TYR A 56 14.79 -4.46 -1.49
C TYR A 56 13.67 -3.57 -1.02
N LEU A 57 14.07 -2.42 -0.48
CA LEU A 57 13.26 -1.25 -0.26
C LEU A 57 13.36 -0.33 -1.48
N VAL A 58 12.23 0.01 -2.08
CA VAL A 58 12.15 0.90 -3.24
C VAL A 58 11.23 2.07 -2.91
N TYR A 59 11.81 3.26 -2.74
CA TYR A 59 11.05 4.49 -2.55
C TYR A 59 10.81 5.17 -3.89
N LYS A 60 9.53 5.39 -4.21
CA LYS A 60 9.06 6.09 -5.40
C LYS A 60 8.37 7.39 -4.99
N SER A 61 8.78 8.47 -5.64
CA SER A 61 8.18 9.80 -5.54
C SER A 61 8.33 10.51 -6.88
N GLU A 62 7.95 11.79 -6.95
CA GLU A 62 8.23 12.67 -8.10
C GLU A 62 9.73 12.89 -8.37
N ALA A 63 10.60 12.54 -7.41
CA ALA A 63 12.06 12.59 -7.52
C ALA A 63 12.65 11.23 -7.98
N PRO A 64 13.98 11.11 -8.22
CA PRO A 64 14.60 9.86 -8.62
C PRO A 64 14.25 8.71 -7.66
N THR A 65 13.91 7.54 -8.22
CA THR A 65 13.60 6.34 -7.43
C THR A 65 14.84 5.88 -6.65
N TYR A 66 14.71 5.74 -5.34
CA TYR A 66 15.77 5.21 -4.49
C TYR A 66 15.54 3.72 -4.23
N ARG A 67 16.59 2.91 -4.35
CA ARG A 67 16.54 1.45 -4.15
C ARG A 67 17.74 0.97 -3.37
N ARG A 68 17.49 0.21 -2.30
CA ARG A 68 18.53 -0.47 -1.51
C ARG A 68 18.01 -1.74 -0.85
N GLU A 69 18.90 -2.56 -0.33
CA GLU A 69 18.53 -3.72 0.48
C GLU A 69 17.90 -3.28 1.80
N VAL A 70 16.88 -4.02 2.23
CA VAL A 70 16.19 -3.80 3.49
C VAL A 70 16.76 -4.72 4.56
N THR A 71 16.96 -4.18 5.76
CA THR A 71 17.34 -4.99 6.92
C THR A 71 16.09 -5.49 7.65
N TYR A 72 16.24 -6.58 8.41
CA TYR A 72 15.15 -7.09 9.24
C TYR A 72 14.59 -6.05 10.22
N GLN A 73 15.47 -5.24 10.83
CA GLN A 73 15.06 -4.20 11.79
C GLN A 73 14.18 -3.14 11.14
N GLU A 74 14.46 -2.78 9.89
CA GLU A 74 13.66 -1.83 9.12
C GLU A 74 12.30 -2.43 8.76
N VAL A 75 12.24 -3.70 8.36
CA VAL A 75 10.97 -4.41 8.14
C VAL A 75 10.11 -4.39 9.40
N VAL A 76 10.70 -4.66 10.57
CA VAL A 76 10.00 -4.60 11.86
C VAL A 76 9.50 -3.18 12.17
N LEU A 77 10.30 -2.15 11.88
CA LEU A 77 9.93 -0.75 12.06
C LEU A 77 8.74 -0.37 11.17
N ILE A 78 8.78 -0.74 9.89
CA ILE A 78 7.68 -0.45 8.94
C ILE A 78 6.41 -1.20 9.34
N ASN A 79 6.52 -2.47 9.73
CA ASN A 79 5.37 -3.22 10.23
C ASN A 79 4.74 -2.52 11.44
N ARG A 80 5.55 -2.11 12.43
CA ARG A 80 5.06 -1.39 13.60
C ARG A 80 4.35 -0.09 13.21
N PHE A 81 4.96 0.70 12.33
CA PHE A 81 4.37 1.94 11.82
C PHE A 81 2.99 1.68 11.18
N ILE A 82 2.86 0.65 10.35
CA ILE A 82 1.59 0.29 9.70
C ILE A 82 0.55 -0.16 10.75
N GLN A 83 0.93 -0.93 11.76
CA GLN A 83 0.01 -1.32 12.84
C GLN A 83 -0.46 -0.12 13.66
N GLU A 84 0.41 0.84 13.96
CA GLU A 84 0.01 2.09 14.64
C GLU A 84 -1.01 2.89 13.83
N LEU A 85 -0.84 2.97 12.50
CA LEU A 85 -1.82 3.61 11.62
C LEU A 85 -3.15 2.85 11.57
N LEU A 86 -3.10 1.53 11.66
CA LEU A 86 -4.29 0.69 11.75
C LEU A 86 -5.02 0.92 13.08
N ASP A 87 -4.31 0.97 14.20
CA ASP A 87 -4.91 1.22 15.52
C ASP A 87 -5.55 2.60 15.62
N ASP A 88 -4.98 3.59 14.92
CA ASP A 88 -5.50 4.95 14.82
C ASP A 88 -6.60 5.13 13.76
N HIS A 89 -6.97 4.07 13.04
CA HIS A 89 -7.95 4.12 11.94
C HIS A 89 -9.33 4.61 12.38
N GLN A 90 -9.94 5.47 11.57
CA GLN A 90 -11.30 5.97 11.76
C GLN A 90 -12.26 5.29 10.79
N ASN A 91 -13.18 4.47 11.33
CA ASN A 91 -14.18 3.74 10.55
C ASN A 91 -15.19 4.65 9.82
N ASP A 92 -15.33 5.90 10.27
CA ASP A 92 -16.35 6.82 9.78
C ASP A 92 -15.89 7.67 8.58
N ILE A 93 -14.62 7.55 8.17
CA ILE A 93 -14.06 8.28 7.02
C ILE A 93 -14.06 7.35 5.80
N THR A 94 -14.95 7.63 4.85
CA THR A 94 -15.10 6.87 3.60
C THR A 94 -14.89 7.73 2.34
N SER A 95 -14.32 8.94 2.49
CA SER A 95 -14.27 9.93 1.41
C SER A 95 -13.07 9.75 0.47
N ASP A 96 -13.36 9.63 -0.83
CA ASP A 96 -12.38 9.67 -1.94
C ASP A 96 -11.59 10.98 -2.05
N LYS A 97 -11.91 12.00 -1.24
CA LYS A 97 -11.21 13.30 -1.23
C LYS A 97 -10.29 13.51 -0.02
N SER A 98 -10.24 12.55 0.90
CA SER A 98 -9.32 12.62 2.04
C SER A 98 -7.98 11.98 1.68
N ALA A 99 -6.88 12.49 2.23
CA ALA A 99 -5.61 11.78 2.18
C ALA A 99 -5.75 10.43 2.92
N TYR A 100 -4.94 9.44 2.58
CA TYR A 100 -4.98 8.14 3.23
C TYR A 100 -3.68 7.37 3.04
N TYR A 101 -3.51 6.37 3.89
CA TYR A 101 -2.47 5.37 3.73
C TYR A 101 -3.03 4.14 3.03
N LYS A 102 -2.20 3.49 2.22
CA LYS A 102 -2.57 2.30 1.46
C LYS A 102 -1.48 1.26 1.58
N VAL A 103 -1.86 0.04 1.94
CA VAL A 103 -0.97 -1.12 1.86
C VAL A 103 -1.55 -2.12 0.86
N TYR A 104 -0.75 -2.61 -0.08
CA TYR A 104 -1.26 -3.44 -1.16
C TYR A 104 -0.20 -4.36 -1.77
N ASN A 105 -0.65 -5.45 -2.38
CA ASN A 105 0.14 -6.29 -3.28
C ASN A 105 -0.68 -6.56 -4.56
N THR A 106 -0.32 -7.58 -5.32
CA THR A 106 -1.02 -7.93 -6.57
C THR A 106 -2.44 -8.45 -6.34
N ALA A 107 -2.74 -9.00 -5.17
CA ALA A 107 -4.03 -9.63 -4.85
C ALA A 107 -4.95 -8.74 -4.02
N TYR A 108 -4.40 -8.00 -3.06
CA TYR A 108 -5.15 -7.28 -2.03
C TYR A 108 -4.68 -5.84 -1.86
N LYS A 109 -5.59 -4.96 -1.45
CA LYS A 109 -5.30 -3.59 -1.04
C LYS A 109 -6.13 -3.22 0.18
N ILE A 110 -5.57 -2.42 1.08
CA ILE A 110 -6.22 -1.90 2.28
C ILE A 110 -5.97 -0.41 2.35
N ARG A 111 -7.01 0.37 2.62
CA ARG A 111 -6.93 1.81 2.88
C ARG A 111 -7.07 2.08 4.37
N MET A 112 -6.26 2.99 4.90
CA MET A 112 -6.25 3.39 6.30
C MET A 112 -6.38 4.92 6.41
N TYR A 113 -7.36 5.36 7.20
CA TYR A 113 -7.65 6.76 7.51
C TYR A 113 -7.36 7.01 9.02
N PRO A 114 -6.10 7.21 9.42
CA PRO A 114 -5.75 7.47 10.81
C PRO A 114 -6.28 8.83 11.29
N LYS A 115 -6.57 8.96 12.60
CA LYS A 115 -6.99 10.22 13.24
C LYS A 115 -6.03 11.39 12.98
N GLN A 116 -4.73 11.11 13.08
CA GLN A 116 -3.68 12.07 12.72
C GLN A 116 -3.20 11.74 11.30
N LEU A 117 -3.88 12.35 10.34
CA LEU A 117 -3.62 12.19 8.92
C LEU A 117 -2.65 13.27 8.43
N GLY A 118 -1.54 12.87 7.81
CA GLY A 118 -0.59 13.81 7.24
C GLY A 118 0.59 13.14 6.57
N GLU A 119 1.11 13.79 5.53
CA GLU A 119 2.32 13.37 4.81
C GLU A 119 3.55 13.36 5.72
N GLU A 120 3.58 14.23 6.73
CA GLU A 120 4.69 14.39 7.68
C GLU A 120 5.09 13.06 8.33
N ARG A 121 4.13 12.27 8.82
CA ARG A 121 4.42 10.95 9.41
C ARG A 121 5.03 9.97 8.40
N PHE A 122 4.61 10.03 7.14
CA PHE A 122 5.22 9.24 6.08
C PHE A 122 6.66 9.70 5.81
N MET A 123 6.90 11.02 5.79
CA MET A 123 8.25 11.58 5.61
C MET A 123 9.17 11.24 6.78
N GLU A 124 8.67 11.24 8.02
CA GLU A 124 9.42 10.78 9.21
C GLU A 124 9.85 9.32 9.05
N LEU A 125 8.96 8.43 8.61
CA LEU A 125 9.30 7.04 8.30
C LEU A 125 10.42 6.97 7.26
N LEU A 126 10.32 7.73 6.16
CA LEU A 126 11.35 7.75 5.12
C LEU A 126 12.70 8.28 5.65
N SER A 127 12.69 9.27 6.53
CA SER A 127 13.89 9.81 7.18
C SER A 127 14.53 8.79 8.12
N PHE A 128 13.73 8.08 8.94
CA PHE A 128 14.23 6.97 9.76
C PHE A 128 14.87 5.85 8.91
N LEU A 129 14.31 5.62 7.72
CA LEU A 129 14.85 4.67 6.74
C LEU A 129 15.97 5.25 5.88
N LYS A 130 16.40 6.50 6.12
CA LYS A 130 17.48 7.19 5.38
C LYS A 130 17.26 7.20 3.86
N LEU A 131 16.02 7.43 3.43
CA LEU A 131 15.63 7.49 2.01
C LEU A 131 15.45 8.93 1.52
N VAL A 132 15.38 9.86 2.45
CA VAL A 132 15.25 11.30 2.27
C VAL A 132 16.09 11.97 3.37
N ASP A 133 16.63 13.16 3.06
CA ASP A 133 17.46 13.97 3.99
C ASP A 133 16.61 14.68 5.05
#